data_AF-A0AB37KD86-F1
#
_entry.id   AF-A0AB37KD86-F1
#
_cell.length_a   1.000
_cell.length_b   1.000
_cell.length_c   1.000
_cell.angle_alpha   90.00
_cell.angle_beta   90.00
_cell.angle_gamma   90.00
#
_symmetry.space_group_name_H-M   'P 1'
#
loop_
_entity.id
_entity.type
_entity.pdbx_description
1 polymer ?
#
loop_
_entity_poly.entity_id
_entity_poly.type
_entity_poly.pdbx_seq_one_letter_code
_entity_poly.pdbx_strand_id
1 'polypeptide(L)'
;MNAAAAKDYMKTVELNKSAGNVDTTSRTARRVQAVFRRMLPYADAANNTGHKFDWKMTVFKNDELNAWAMPGGKMAFYTGIVDKLKLTDDEIAAIMGHEMTHALHEHGKNKVGQKILTNMAAQIGTQIIL
;
A
#
# COMPACT_ATOMS: atom_id res chain seq x y z
N MET A 1 9.67 -12.89 11.14
CA MET A 1 8.55 -12.00 10.75
C MET A 1 8.49 -11.79 9.24
N ASN A 2 9.55 -11.29 8.59
CA ASN A 2 9.54 -11.01 7.14
C ASN A 2 9.22 -12.24 6.25
N ALA A 3 9.72 -13.43 6.60
CA ALA A 3 9.44 -14.64 5.82
C ALA A 3 7.97 -15.08 5.87
N ALA A 4 7.32 -14.96 7.04
CA ALA A 4 5.89 -15.26 7.19
C ALA A 4 5.05 -14.23 6.43
N ALA A 5 5.35 -12.93 6.59
CA ALA A 5 4.73 -11.85 5.83
C ALA A 5 4.86 -12.04 4.31
N ALA A 6 6.04 -12.46 3.83
CA ALA A 6 6.26 -12.76 2.42
C ALA A 6 5.38 -13.93 1.94
N LYS A 7 5.21 -14.99 2.75
CA LYS A 7 4.34 -16.13 2.43
C LYS A 7 2.87 -15.72 2.37
N ASP A 8 2.40 -14.95 3.35
CA ASP A 8 1.00 -14.49 3.41
C ASP A 8 0.68 -13.52 2.27
N TYR A 9 1.64 -12.65 1.95
CA TYR A 9 1.58 -11.79 0.77
C TYR A 9 1.43 -12.60 -0.51
N MET A 10 2.32 -13.58 -0.73
CA MET A 10 2.27 -14.43 -1.92
C MET A 10 0.95 -15.18 -2.03
N LYS A 11 0.44 -15.73 -0.92
CA LYS A 11 -0.86 -16.39 -0.89
C LYS A 11 -1.98 -15.43 -1.31
N THR A 12 -1.98 -14.22 -0.78
CA THR A 12 -3.00 -13.20 -1.10
C THR A 12 -2.93 -12.76 -2.56
N VAL A 13 -1.73 -12.55 -3.08
CA VAL A 13 -1.51 -12.20 -4.49
C VAL A 13 -1.96 -13.33 -5.41
N GLU A 14 -1.63 -14.59 -5.09
CA GLU A 14 -2.02 -15.73 -5.94
C GLU A 14 -3.54 -15.92 -5.96
N LEU A 15 -4.21 -15.79 -4.81
CA LEU A 15 -5.67 -15.83 -4.74
C LEU A 15 -6.29 -14.74 -5.63
N ASN A 16 -5.83 -13.49 -5.50
CA ASN A 16 -6.35 -12.40 -6.33
C ASN A 16 -5.97 -12.52 -7.81
N LYS A 17 -4.80 -13.10 -8.12
CA LYS A 17 -4.39 -13.36 -9.49
C LYS A 17 -5.29 -14.40 -10.14
N SER A 18 -5.59 -15.49 -9.44
CA SER A 18 -6.50 -16.53 -9.93
C SER A 18 -7.93 -16.02 -10.15
N ALA A 19 -8.34 -15.02 -9.35
CA ALA A 19 -9.62 -14.32 -9.50
C ALA A 19 -9.62 -13.21 -10.59
N GLY A 20 -8.49 -12.94 -11.25
CA GLY A 20 -8.38 -11.85 -12.24
C GLY A 20 -8.35 -10.44 -11.64
N ASN A 21 -8.12 -10.32 -10.33
CA ASN A 21 -8.16 -9.05 -9.61
C ASN A 21 -6.79 -8.35 -9.52
N VAL A 22 -5.70 -8.95 -10.00
CA VAL A 22 -4.40 -8.26 -10.05
C VAL A 22 -4.39 -7.29 -11.21
N ASP A 23 -4.23 -6.00 -10.90
CA ASP A 23 -4.21 -4.93 -11.89
C ASP A 23 -2.78 -4.46 -12.19
N THR A 24 -2.40 -4.57 -13.45
CA THR A 24 -1.10 -4.08 -13.94
C THR A 24 -1.25 -3.09 -15.10
N THR A 25 -2.48 -2.84 -15.57
CA THR A 25 -2.72 -2.15 -16.85
C THR A 25 -3.70 -0.99 -16.76
N SER A 26 -4.46 -0.82 -15.67
CA SER A 26 -5.31 0.37 -15.55
C SER A 26 -4.49 1.66 -15.39
N ARG A 27 -5.12 2.80 -15.66
CA ARG A 27 -4.53 4.11 -15.37
C ARG A 27 -4.21 4.23 -13.88
N THR A 28 -5.12 3.79 -13.03
CA THR A 28 -4.98 3.83 -11.57
C THR A 28 -3.82 2.97 -11.10
N ALA A 29 -3.69 1.73 -11.58
CA ALA A 29 -2.55 0.87 -11.26
C ALA A 29 -1.22 1.49 -11.68
N ARG A 30 -1.14 2.10 -12.88
CA ARG A 30 0.08 2.81 -13.32
C ARG A 30 0.44 3.99 -12.42
N ARG A 31 -0.54 4.78 -11.99
CA ARG A 31 -0.34 5.92 -11.07
C ARG A 31 0.21 5.43 -9.73
N VAL A 32 -0.44 4.44 -9.13
CA VAL A 32 0.00 3.83 -7.86
C VAL A 32 1.43 3.27 -7.99
N GLN A 33 1.73 2.53 -9.05
CA GLN A 33 3.07 1.99 -9.28
C GLN A 33 4.12 3.08 -9.52
N ALA A 34 3.76 4.19 -10.17
CA ALA A 34 4.65 5.33 -10.36
C ALA A 34 4.97 6.00 -9.03
N VAL A 35 3.96 6.26 -8.20
CA VAL A 35 4.14 6.82 -6.84
C VAL A 35 4.96 5.87 -5.98
N PHE A 36 4.70 4.57 -6.02
CA PHE A 36 5.49 3.56 -5.30
C PHE A 36 6.98 3.65 -5.62
N ARG A 37 7.35 3.66 -6.89
CA ARG A 37 8.75 3.82 -7.30
C ARG A 37 9.36 5.14 -6.84
N ARG A 38 8.59 6.23 -6.85
CA ARG A 38 9.02 7.55 -6.35
C ARG A 38 9.30 7.52 -4.85
N MET A 39 8.56 6.71 -4.09
CA MET A 39 8.67 6.61 -2.63
C MET A 39 9.80 5.68 -2.16
N LEU A 40 10.23 4.70 -2.97
CA LEU A 40 11.24 3.71 -2.59
C LEU A 40 12.52 4.28 -1.98
N PRO A 41 13.18 5.32 -2.56
CA PRO A 41 14.42 5.85 -1.97
C PRO A 41 14.22 6.41 -0.56
N TYR A 42 13.06 7.01 -0.29
CA TYR A 42 12.73 7.55 1.03
C TYR A 42 12.42 6.44 2.03
N ALA A 43 11.71 5.40 1.59
CA ALA A 43 11.40 4.24 2.41
C ALA A 43 12.68 3.46 2.79
N ASP A 44 13.61 3.32 1.84
CA ASP A 44 14.91 2.69 2.09
C ASP A 44 15.79 3.54 3.00
N ALA A 45 15.82 4.87 2.82
CA ALA A 45 16.55 5.78 3.71
C ALA A 45 15.99 5.81 5.14
N ALA A 46 14.67 5.65 5.29
CA ALA A 46 14.01 5.58 6.60
C ALA A 46 14.16 4.21 7.29
N ASN A 47 14.66 3.19 6.60
CA ASN A 47 14.75 1.84 7.12
C ASN A 47 15.91 1.65 8.10
N ASN A 48 15.59 1.72 9.40
CA ASN A 48 16.54 1.50 10.49
C ASN A 48 16.39 0.12 11.15
N THR A 49 15.76 -0.86 10.48
CA THR A 49 15.47 -2.19 11.05
C THR A 49 16.68 -3.14 11.11
N GLY A 50 17.82 -2.74 10.54
CA GLY A 50 19.00 -3.62 10.40
C GLY A 50 18.88 -4.65 9.27
N HIS A 51 17.74 -4.69 8.56
CA HIS A 51 17.50 -5.58 7.43
C HIS A 51 17.03 -4.80 6.21
N LYS A 52 17.64 -5.04 5.05
CA LYS A 52 17.13 -4.49 3.79
C LYS A 52 15.76 -5.10 3.47
N PHE A 53 14.79 -4.24 3.17
CA PHE A 53 13.47 -4.67 2.74
C PHE A 53 13.46 -4.92 1.24
N ASP A 54 12.72 -5.94 0.82
CA ASP A 54 12.47 -6.22 -0.60
C ASP A 54 11.09 -5.67 -0.93
N TRP A 55 11.02 -4.36 -1.16
CA TRP A 55 9.76 -3.66 -1.38
C TRP A 55 9.06 -4.19 -2.63
N LYS A 56 7.81 -4.63 -2.44
CA LYS A 56 6.96 -5.13 -3.53
C LYS A 56 5.52 -4.71 -3.32
N MET A 57 4.93 -4.11 -4.35
CA MET A 57 3.56 -3.62 -4.35
C MET A 57 2.73 -4.34 -5.40
N THR A 58 1.55 -4.83 -5.02
CA THR A 58 0.53 -5.30 -5.97
C THR A 58 -0.70 -4.41 -5.91
N VAL A 59 -1.22 -4.04 -7.06
CA VAL A 59 -2.49 -3.33 -7.14
C VAL A 59 -3.60 -4.34 -7.38
N PHE A 60 -4.65 -4.28 -6.58
CA PHE A 60 -5.84 -5.09 -6.76
C PHE A 60 -6.98 -4.24 -7.34
N LYS A 61 -7.58 -4.71 -8.43
CA LYS A 61 -8.81 -4.18 -9.00
C LYS A 61 -9.97 -4.60 -8.10
N ASN A 62 -10.28 -3.76 -7.13
CA ASN A 62 -11.32 -4.00 -6.13
C ASN A 62 -11.82 -2.64 -5.62
N ASP A 63 -13.13 -2.55 -5.42
CA ASP A 63 -13.88 -1.38 -5.00
C ASP A 63 -13.72 -1.02 -3.51
N GLU A 64 -13.02 -1.84 -2.73
CA GLU A 64 -12.70 -1.58 -1.33
C GLU A 64 -11.79 -0.35 -1.18
N LEU A 65 -12.08 0.48 -0.17
CA LEU A 65 -11.23 1.61 0.22
C LEU A 65 -10.09 1.10 1.10
N ASN A 66 -9.12 0.41 0.50
CA ASN A 66 -8.07 -0.30 1.24
C ASN A 66 -6.67 -0.16 0.62
N ALA A 67 -5.67 -0.24 1.48
CA ALA A 67 -4.24 -0.35 1.22
C ALA A 67 -3.59 -0.91 2.49
N TRP A 68 -2.55 -1.71 2.34
CA TRP A 68 -1.85 -2.28 3.48
C TRP A 68 -0.39 -2.54 3.16
N ALA A 69 0.43 -2.60 4.21
CA ALA A 69 1.81 -3.04 4.14
C ALA A 69 2.13 -4.05 5.25
N MET A 70 3.06 -4.94 4.97
CA MET A 70 3.55 -5.96 5.89
C MET A 70 5.07 -5.86 6.08
N PRO A 71 5.60 -6.39 7.21
CA PRO A 71 7.03 -6.42 7.46
C PRO A 71 7.85 -6.99 6.29
N GLY A 72 8.98 -6.37 5.98
CA GLY A 72 9.82 -6.73 4.84
C GLY A 72 9.41 -6.09 3.52
N GLY A 73 8.46 -5.14 3.55
CA GLY A 73 8.13 -4.27 2.41
C GLY A 73 7.09 -4.83 1.45
N LYS A 74 6.26 -5.78 1.90
CA LYS A 74 5.20 -6.37 1.05
C LYS A 74 3.93 -5.56 1.19
N MET A 75 3.41 -5.03 0.08
CA MET A 75 2.32 -4.06 0.10
C MET A 75 1.24 -4.40 -0.93
N ALA A 76 0.01 -3.99 -0.64
CA ALA A 76 -1.04 -3.93 -1.65
C ALA A 76 -1.85 -2.65 -1.59
N PHE A 77 -2.40 -2.27 -2.74
CA PHE A 77 -3.23 -1.08 -2.92
C PHE A 77 -4.47 -1.44 -3.73
N TYR A 78 -5.63 -0.92 -3.37
CA TYR A 78 -6.89 -1.26 -4.03
C TYR A 78 -7.32 -0.12 -4.93
N THR A 79 -7.71 -0.38 -6.18
CA THR A 79 -8.10 0.69 -7.11
C THR A 79 -9.26 1.53 -6.59
N GLY A 80 -10.18 0.90 -5.83
CA GLY A 80 -11.35 1.53 -5.24
C GLY A 80 -11.04 2.74 -4.39
N ILE A 81 -9.94 2.74 -3.63
CA ILE A 81 -9.58 3.91 -2.82
C ILE A 81 -9.20 5.13 -3.66
N VAL A 82 -8.48 4.89 -4.76
CA VAL A 82 -8.06 5.96 -5.67
C VAL A 82 -9.24 6.47 -6.47
N ASP A 83 -10.02 5.55 -7.04
CA ASP A 83 -11.06 5.88 -8.00
C ASP A 83 -12.29 6.50 -7.32
N LYS A 84 -12.70 5.99 -6.16
CA LYS A 84 -13.88 6.50 -5.44
C LYS A 84 -13.63 7.82 -4.74
N LEU A 85 -12.43 8.00 -4.17
CA LEU A 85 -12.04 9.24 -3.50
C LEU A 85 -11.40 10.26 -4.47
N LYS A 86 -11.24 9.89 -5.75
CA LYS A 86 -10.63 10.72 -6.80
C LYS A 86 -9.25 11.25 -6.40
N LEU A 87 -8.44 10.38 -5.79
CA LEU A 87 -7.15 10.78 -5.25
C LEU A 87 -6.20 11.30 -6.34
N THR A 88 -5.48 12.35 -6.01
CA THR A 88 -4.29 12.86 -6.71
C THR A 88 -3.07 11.96 -6.45
N ASP A 89 -2.00 12.12 -7.23
CA ASP A 89 -0.76 11.34 -7.03
C ASP A 89 -0.10 11.63 -5.68
N ASP A 90 -0.28 12.83 -5.14
CA ASP A 90 0.28 13.24 -3.86
C ASP A 90 -0.53 12.68 -2.69
N GLU A 91 -1.85 12.55 -2.82
CA GLU A 91 -2.68 11.86 -1.84
C GLU A 91 -2.44 10.34 -1.84
N ILE A 92 -2.19 9.74 -3.01
CA ILE A 92 -1.70 8.35 -3.11
C ILE A 92 -0.36 8.23 -2.37
N ALA A 93 0.54 9.20 -2.52
CA ALA A 93 1.84 9.19 -1.85
C ALA A 93 1.72 9.31 -0.33
N ALA A 94 0.79 10.14 0.17
CA ALA A 94 0.52 10.27 1.59
C ALA A 94 0.05 8.95 2.22
N ILE A 95 -0.93 8.28 1.60
CA ILE A 95 -1.41 6.97 2.04
C ILE A 95 -0.28 5.94 1.96
N MET A 96 0.48 5.93 0.87
CA MET A 96 1.57 4.98 0.70
C MET A 96 2.70 5.17 1.72
N GLY A 97 3.06 6.41 2.04
CA GLY A 97 4.07 6.72 3.06
C GLY A 97 3.61 6.30 4.47
N HIS A 98 2.32 6.47 4.78
CA HIS A 98 1.72 5.96 6.01
C HIS A 98 1.90 4.44 6.12
N GLU A 99 1.53 3.69 5.08
CA GLU A 99 1.66 2.24 5.04
C GLU A 99 3.13 1.77 5.08
N MET A 100 4.04 2.43 4.35
CA MET A 100 5.48 2.13 4.42
C MET A 100 6.02 2.32 5.85
N THR A 101 5.58 3.36 6.54
CA THR A 101 5.94 3.62 7.95
C THR A 101 5.42 2.53 8.88
N HIS A 102 4.21 2.01 8.64
CA HIS A 102 3.71 0.84 9.35
C HIS A 102 4.61 -0.38 9.14
N ALA A 103 4.98 -0.72 7.91
CA ALA A 103 5.86 -1.85 7.65
C ALA A 103 7.25 -1.70 8.29
N LEU A 104 7.79 -0.48 8.34
CA LEU A 104 9.08 -0.18 8.98
C LEU A 104 9.02 -0.33 10.52
N HIS A 105 7.94 0.14 11.15
CA HIS A 105 7.79 0.11 12.62
C HIS A 105 7.22 -1.20 13.17
N GLU A 106 6.41 -1.93 12.40
CA GLU A 106 5.82 -3.22 12.81
C GLU A 106 6.82 -4.38 12.71
N HIS A 107 8.05 -4.11 12.27
CA HIS A 107 9.19 -5.01 12.39
C HIS A 107 9.52 -5.26 13.88
N GLY A 108 8.75 -6.13 14.53
CA GLY A 108 8.90 -6.51 15.94
C GLY A 108 7.60 -6.54 16.76
N LYS A 109 6.47 -6.05 16.24
CA LYS A 109 5.19 -6.02 16.97
C LYS A 109 4.16 -6.94 16.30
N ASN A 110 3.70 -7.95 17.04
CA ASN A 110 2.73 -8.98 16.60
C ASN A 110 1.30 -8.45 16.43
N LYS A 111 1.08 -7.43 15.59
CA LYS A 111 -0.27 -7.07 15.16
C LYS A 111 -0.24 -6.78 13.67
N VAL A 112 -0.95 -7.63 12.93
CA VAL A 112 -1.35 -7.40 11.54
C VAL A 112 -1.98 -6.01 11.49
N GLY A 113 -1.31 -5.05 10.85
CA GLY A 113 -1.84 -3.72 10.57
C GLY A 113 -3.05 -3.82 9.64
N GLN A 114 -4.23 -4.01 10.23
CA GLN A 114 -5.49 -3.76 9.57
C GLN A 114 -6.05 -2.45 10.12
N LYS A 115 -6.30 -1.51 9.20
CA LYS A 115 -6.93 -0.19 9.37
C LYS A 115 -5.92 0.87 9.85
N ILE A 116 -5.86 2.06 9.24
CA ILE A 116 -6.94 3.04 9.16
C ILE A 116 -6.83 3.86 7.86
N LEU A 117 -7.74 3.64 6.90
CA LEU A 117 -7.96 4.58 5.78
C LEU A 117 -9.11 5.54 6.03
N THR A 118 -9.93 5.31 7.05
CA THR A 118 -11.15 6.08 7.31
C THR A 118 -10.85 7.53 7.69
N ASN A 119 -9.77 7.81 8.43
CA ASN A 119 -9.47 9.17 8.91
C ASN A 119 -8.69 10.01 7.90
N MET A 120 -7.72 9.44 7.18
CA MET A 120 -6.99 10.16 6.12
C MET A 120 -7.91 10.47 4.92
N ALA A 121 -8.76 9.52 4.52
CA ALA A 121 -9.75 9.74 3.47
C ALA A 121 -10.75 10.86 3.82
N ALA A 122 -11.16 10.98 5.08
CA ALA A 122 -12.06 12.03 5.53
C ALA A 122 -11.42 13.43 5.46
N GLN A 123 -10.14 13.55 5.77
CA GLN A 123 -9.40 14.82 5.69
C GLN A 123 -9.07 15.23 4.25
N ILE A 124 -8.80 14.25 3.37
CA ILE A 124 -8.62 14.50 1.94
C ILE A 124 -9.95 14.92 1.29
N GLY A 125 -11.05 14.24 1.63
CA GLY A 125 -12.38 14.53 1.09
C GLY A 125 -12.97 15.90 1.49
N THR A 126 -12.41 16.58 2.49
CA THR A 126 -12.89 17.90 2.95
C THR A 126 -12.30 19.09 2.19
N GLN A 127 -11.31 18.88 1.31
CA GLN A 127 -10.65 19.95 0.55
C GLN A 127 -11.36 20.34 -0.78
N ILE A 128 -12.56 19.82 -1.10
CA ILE A 128 -13.31 20.15 -2.33
C ILE A 128 -14.69 20.78 -2.03
N ILE A 129 -14.84 21.47 -0.90
CA ILE A 129 -15.96 22.41 -0.70
C ILE A 129 -15.41 23.71 -0.12
N LEU A 130 -14.75 24.51 -0.97
CA LEU A 130 -14.74 25.97 -0.94
C LEU A 130 -14.55 26.48 -2.38
#